data_AF-A0A511B567-F1
#
_entry.id   AF-A0A511B567-F1
#
_cell.length_a   1.000
_cell.length_b   1.000
_cell.length_c   1.000
_cell.angle_alpha   90.00
_cell.angle_beta   90.00
_cell.angle_gamma   90.00
#
_symmetry.space_group_name_H-M   'P 1'
#
loop_
_entity.id
_entity.type
_entity.pdbx_description
1 polymer ?
#
loop_
_entity_poly.entity_id
_entity_poly.type
_entity_poly.pdbx_seq_one_letter_code
_entity_poly.pdbx_strand_id
1 'polypeptide(L)'
;MIASDYFNGEPFAGTRLPRRHSAEVRVPVRPTPNLLHRYANPGQFLRLARALLPWLSSGAILFLTIGVIWGLFIAPADWQQGDTVRIMYVHVPMAWLASSCYLGLAVCAVLSLVWRHPLADLAAIEIGPVGACAAALCLITGSLWGEPMWGTWWVWDARLTSMLVLFFLYLGHIALIRAFDEPARGQRAAAILALAGVIDLPIIKFSVQWWNTLHQPDSITLTGAPTMSMMMLWPLLICTIGFTLGVAAVIFTRLSAAIHESRARQMMARSRLDRRDSQVA
;
A
#
# COMPACT_ATOMS: atom_id res chain seq x y z
N MET A 1 17.71 70.69 -83.61
CA MET A 1 17.38 69.45 -82.88
C MET A 1 18.71 68.77 -82.55
N ILE A 2 19.21 68.97 -81.32
CA ILE A 2 20.29 68.24 -80.60
C ILE A 2 20.53 68.97 -79.24
N ALA A 3 20.58 68.15 -78.17
CA ALA A 3 21.22 68.25 -76.84
C ALA A 3 21.67 69.59 -76.20
N SER A 4 21.33 69.79 -74.91
CA SER A 4 22.24 69.65 -73.74
C SER A 4 21.49 70.01 -72.43
N ASP A 5 21.31 69.15 -71.43
CA ASP A 5 22.28 68.75 -70.38
C ASP A 5 22.59 69.85 -69.33
N TYR A 6 21.98 69.77 -68.13
CA TYR A 6 22.64 69.56 -66.82
C TYR A 6 22.07 70.31 -65.58
N PHE A 7 22.14 69.58 -64.46
CA PHE A 7 22.33 69.97 -63.05
C PHE A 7 21.12 70.35 -62.16
N ASN A 8 20.71 69.37 -61.34
CA ASN A 8 20.51 69.40 -59.87
C ASN A 8 19.93 68.01 -59.49
N GLY A 9 20.48 67.15 -58.62
CA GLY A 9 21.28 67.35 -57.43
C GLY A 9 20.46 66.87 -56.23
N GLU A 10 20.39 65.56 -55.97
CA GLU A 10 19.75 64.99 -54.77
C GLU A 10 20.64 63.91 -54.12
N PRO A 11 20.82 63.91 -52.79
CA PRO A 11 21.79 63.06 -52.10
C PRO A 11 21.25 61.67 -51.73
N PHE A 12 22.20 60.74 -51.63
CA PHE A 12 22.07 59.33 -51.29
C PHE A 12 21.18 59.03 -50.07
N ALA A 13 20.12 58.24 -50.29
CA ALA A 13 19.36 57.60 -49.23
C ALA A 13 20.12 56.39 -48.67
N GLY A 14 20.56 56.48 -47.41
CA GLY A 14 21.21 55.40 -46.69
C GLY A 14 20.29 54.20 -46.45
N THR A 15 20.73 53.01 -46.88
CA THR A 15 20.17 51.71 -46.51
C THR A 15 20.31 51.47 -45.00
N ARG A 16 19.19 51.52 -44.26
CA ARG A 16 19.13 51.05 -42.86
C ARG A 16 19.11 49.52 -42.85
N LEU A 17 20.12 48.91 -42.24
CA LEU A 17 20.11 47.48 -41.93
C LEU A 17 19.00 47.16 -40.91
N PRO A 18 18.27 46.05 -41.04
CA PRO A 18 17.26 45.65 -40.06
C PRO A 18 17.93 45.23 -38.74
N ARG A 19 17.48 45.83 -37.62
CA ARG A 19 17.83 45.45 -36.25
C ARG A 19 17.50 43.97 -36.03
N ARG A 20 18.51 43.13 -35.75
CA ARG A 20 18.30 41.78 -35.21
C ARG A 20 17.60 41.88 -33.86
N HIS A 21 16.36 41.45 -33.78
CA HIS A 21 15.67 41.18 -32.52
C HIS A 21 16.31 39.92 -31.92
N SER A 22 17.09 40.09 -30.85
CA SER A 22 17.60 38.98 -30.06
C SER A 22 16.40 38.27 -29.41
N ALA A 23 16.03 37.10 -29.94
CA ALA A 23 15.03 36.26 -29.32
C ALA A 23 15.54 35.82 -27.94
N GLU A 24 14.93 36.33 -26.87
CA GLU A 24 15.14 35.86 -25.51
C GLU A 24 14.79 34.36 -25.47
N VAL A 25 15.80 33.51 -25.30
CA VAL A 25 15.62 32.07 -25.08
C VAL A 25 14.98 31.90 -23.71
N ARG A 26 13.65 31.80 -23.70
CA ARG A 26 12.87 31.51 -22.50
C ARG A 26 13.22 30.07 -22.07
N VAL A 27 14.09 29.94 -21.08
CA VAL A 27 14.42 28.63 -20.48
C VAL A 27 13.13 28.05 -19.90
N PRO A 28 12.67 26.87 -20.35
CA PRO A 28 11.45 26.28 -19.82
C PRO A 28 11.66 25.96 -18.34
N VAL A 29 10.91 26.64 -17.47
CA VAL A 29 10.84 26.32 -16.04
C VAL A 29 10.32 24.89 -15.95
N ARG A 30 11.17 23.94 -15.54
CA ARG A 30 10.75 22.55 -15.32
C ARG A 30 9.63 22.59 -14.27
N PRO A 31 8.41 22.10 -14.59
CA PRO A 31 7.36 22.02 -13.60
C PRO A 31 7.87 21.19 -12.42
N THR A 32 7.68 21.71 -11.20
CA THR A 32 7.96 20.95 -9.98
C THR A 32 7.13 19.66 -10.06
N PRO A 33 7.74 18.47 -10.03
CA PRO A 33 6.99 17.24 -10.17
C PRO A 33 6.08 17.12 -8.96
N ASN A 34 4.78 17.11 -9.23
CA ASN A 34 3.75 16.81 -8.24
C ASN A 34 4.17 15.52 -7.51
N LEU A 35 4.14 15.50 -6.17
CA LEU A 35 4.68 14.37 -5.39
C LEU A 35 4.04 13.03 -5.80
N LEU A 36 2.78 13.05 -6.21
CA LEU A 36 2.05 11.92 -6.80
C LEU A 36 2.66 11.42 -8.12
N HIS A 37 3.15 12.29 -9.00
CA HIS A 37 3.83 11.89 -10.23
C HIS A 37 5.27 11.42 -10.02
N ARG A 38 5.93 11.88 -8.95
CA ARG A 38 7.31 11.51 -8.63
C ARG A 38 7.42 10.01 -8.32
N TYR A 39 6.50 9.47 -7.52
CA TYR A 39 6.45 8.04 -7.21
C TYR A 39 5.72 7.19 -8.25
N ALA A 40 5.02 7.79 -9.22
CA ALA A 40 4.48 7.05 -10.37
C ALA A 40 5.57 6.40 -11.24
N ASN A 41 6.84 6.80 -11.09
CA ASN A 41 7.98 6.15 -11.75
C ASN A 41 8.41 4.91 -10.96
N PRO A 42 8.26 3.68 -11.51
CA PRO A 42 8.63 2.44 -10.82
C PRO A 42 10.12 2.40 -10.41
N GLY A 43 10.99 3.15 -11.10
CA GLY A 43 12.42 3.26 -10.74
C GLY A 43 12.67 4.01 -9.44
N GLN A 44 11.83 4.99 -9.11
CA GLN A 44 11.94 5.72 -7.84
C GLN A 44 11.45 4.87 -6.67
N PHE A 45 10.36 4.14 -6.86
CA PHE A 45 9.90 3.15 -5.88
C PHE A 45 10.99 2.11 -5.60
N LEU A 46 11.60 1.51 -6.63
CA LEU A 46 12.66 0.51 -6.42
C LEU A 46 13.89 1.06 -5.68
N ARG A 47 14.24 2.34 -5.90
CA ARG A 47 15.31 3.00 -5.13
C ARG A 47 14.93 3.16 -3.66
N LEU A 48 13.70 3.58 -3.39
CA LEU A 48 13.16 3.70 -2.03
C LEU A 48 13.11 2.33 -1.35
N ALA A 49 12.58 1.31 -2.03
CA ALA A 49 12.48 -0.05 -1.53
C ALA A 49 13.87 -0.62 -1.19
N ARG A 50 14.87 -0.44 -2.06
CA ARG A 50 16.25 -0.87 -1.79
C ARG A 50 16.84 -0.23 -0.53
N ALA A 51 16.51 1.04 -0.27
CA ALA A 51 16.99 1.74 0.91
C ALA A 51 16.23 1.30 2.17
N LEU A 52 14.92 1.11 2.11
CA LEU A 52 14.07 0.81 3.26
C LEU A 52 14.06 -0.67 3.66
N LEU A 53 14.10 -1.60 2.69
CA LEU A 53 14.02 -3.04 2.94
C LEU A 53 14.99 -3.57 4.01
N PRO A 54 16.29 -3.22 4.04
CA PRO A 54 17.17 -3.72 5.08
C PRO A 54 16.73 -3.26 6.48
N TRP A 55 16.20 -2.05 6.62
CA TRP A 55 15.71 -1.52 7.90
C TRP A 55 14.38 -2.15 8.30
N LEU A 56 13.46 -2.32 7.34
CA LEU A 56 12.18 -2.99 7.59
C LEU A 56 12.42 -4.45 8.01
N SER A 57 13.25 -5.19 7.29
CA SER A 57 13.53 -6.59 7.58
C SER A 57 14.32 -6.80 8.86
N SER A 58 15.41 -6.03 9.08
CA SER A 58 16.20 -6.16 10.31
C SER A 58 15.42 -5.68 11.54
N GLY A 59 14.66 -4.60 11.41
CA GLY A 59 13.74 -4.13 12.44
C GLY A 59 12.65 -5.17 12.74
N ALA A 60 12.02 -5.75 11.72
CA ALA A 60 11.03 -6.82 11.92
C ALA A 60 11.61 -8.00 12.71
N ILE A 61 12.79 -8.50 12.33
CA ILE A 61 13.46 -9.60 13.02
C ILE A 61 13.75 -9.20 14.48
N LEU A 62 14.33 -8.02 14.70
CA LEU A 62 14.69 -7.55 16.03
C LEU A 62 13.47 -7.41 16.94
N PHE A 63 12.45 -6.64 16.52
CA PHE A 63 11.27 -6.37 17.32
C PHE A 63 10.40 -7.62 17.50
N LEU A 64 10.26 -8.49 16.49
CA LEU A 64 9.52 -9.75 16.66
C LEU A 64 10.25 -10.68 17.63
N THR A 65 11.58 -10.80 17.53
CA THR A 65 12.33 -11.66 18.44
C THR A 65 12.17 -11.17 19.88
N ILE A 66 12.35 -9.88 20.13
CA ILE A 66 12.18 -9.29 21.46
C ILE A 66 10.73 -9.43 21.93
N GLY A 67 9.76 -9.03 21.12
CA GLY A 67 8.35 -9.00 21.49
C GLY A 67 7.78 -10.37 21.75
N VAL A 68 8.07 -11.35 20.90
CA VAL A 68 7.59 -12.73 21.04
C VAL A 68 8.24 -13.39 22.25
N ILE A 69 9.56 -13.24 22.44
CA ILE A 69 10.22 -13.81 23.63
C ILE A 69 9.65 -13.19 24.91
N TRP A 70 9.51 -11.86 24.92
CA TRP A 70 8.98 -11.16 26.08
C TRP A 70 7.52 -11.58 26.34
N GLY A 71 6.64 -11.52 25.35
CA GLY A 71 5.23 -11.87 25.49
C GLY A 71 5.01 -13.33 25.88
N LEU A 72 5.70 -14.27 25.22
CA LEU A 72 5.45 -15.70 25.43
C LEU A 72 6.12 -16.27 26.68
N PHE A 73 7.24 -15.72 27.14
CA PHE A 73 8.00 -16.32 28.25
C PHE A 73 8.16 -15.43 29.48
N ILE A 74 8.11 -14.10 29.33
CA ILE A 74 8.46 -13.16 30.41
C ILE A 74 7.21 -12.45 30.95
N ALA A 75 6.25 -12.12 30.08
CA ALA A 75 5.03 -11.43 30.48
C ALA A 75 4.26 -12.27 31.52
N PRO A 76 3.69 -11.63 32.56
CA PRO A 76 2.91 -12.33 33.57
C PRO A 76 1.64 -12.91 32.98
N ALA A 77 1.16 -14.02 33.56
CA ALA A 77 -0.17 -14.53 33.28
C ALA A 77 -1.24 -13.50 33.71
N ASP A 78 -2.34 -13.42 32.96
CA ASP A 78 -3.47 -12.59 33.34
C ASP A 78 -4.26 -13.25 34.46
N TRP A 79 -4.91 -12.45 35.31
CA TRP A 79 -5.63 -12.97 36.48
C TRP A 79 -6.90 -13.75 36.11
N GLN A 80 -7.58 -13.40 35.01
CA GLN A 80 -8.76 -14.15 34.50
C GLN A 80 -8.35 -15.18 33.46
N GLN A 81 -7.46 -14.78 32.54
CA GLN A 81 -7.16 -15.57 31.35
C GLN A 81 -6.00 -16.54 31.54
N GLY A 82 -5.23 -16.40 32.63
CA GLY A 82 -4.02 -17.19 32.86
C GLY A 82 -3.01 -17.01 31.74
N ASP A 83 -2.35 -18.10 31.32
CA ASP A 83 -1.38 -18.08 30.23
C ASP A 83 -2.01 -17.97 28.83
N THR A 84 -3.32 -18.14 28.68
CA THR A 84 -3.98 -18.04 27.37
C THR A 84 -3.90 -16.62 26.80
N VAL A 85 -3.76 -15.60 27.66
CA VAL A 85 -3.52 -14.21 27.26
C VAL A 85 -2.30 -14.02 26.37
N ARG A 86 -1.34 -14.96 26.39
CA ARG A 86 -0.15 -14.89 25.54
C ARG A 86 -0.49 -14.98 24.04
N ILE A 87 -1.64 -15.55 23.68
CA ILE A 87 -2.13 -15.57 22.29
C ILE A 87 -2.35 -14.15 21.76
N MET A 88 -2.68 -13.19 22.64
CA MET A 88 -2.84 -11.77 22.34
C MET A 88 -1.68 -11.17 21.56
N TYR A 89 -0.45 -11.59 21.89
CA TYR A 89 0.78 -11.06 21.29
C TYR A 89 0.93 -11.36 19.80
N VAL A 90 0.13 -12.29 19.28
CA VAL A 90 0.00 -12.58 17.85
C VAL A 90 -1.37 -12.14 17.34
N HIS A 91 -2.43 -12.52 18.05
CA HIS A 91 -3.81 -12.26 17.63
C HIS A 91 -4.12 -10.78 17.40
N VAL A 92 -3.83 -9.91 18.39
CA VAL A 92 -4.17 -8.48 18.32
C VAL A 92 -3.40 -7.77 17.20
N PRO A 93 -2.07 -7.96 17.06
CA PRO A 93 -1.35 -7.44 15.89
C PRO A 93 -1.93 -7.90 14.56
N MET A 94 -2.33 -9.18 14.43
CA MET A 94 -2.93 -9.70 13.20
C MET A 94 -4.29 -9.04 12.89
N ALA A 95 -5.13 -8.80 13.90
CA ALA A 95 -6.39 -8.08 13.74
C ALA A 95 -6.17 -6.64 13.21
N TRP A 96 -5.22 -5.92 13.79
CA TRP A 96 -4.87 -4.57 13.37
C TRP A 96 -4.26 -4.54 11.97
N LEU A 97 -3.41 -5.51 11.64
CA LEU A 97 -2.77 -5.60 10.34
C LEU A 97 -3.74 -5.99 9.23
N ALA A 98 -4.69 -6.89 9.50
CA ALA A 98 -5.78 -7.20 8.58
C ALA A 98 -6.58 -5.93 8.26
N SER A 99 -7.00 -5.18 9.27
CA SER A 99 -7.75 -3.94 9.06
C SER A 99 -6.93 -2.86 8.32
N SER A 100 -5.66 -2.70 8.70
CA SER A 100 -4.75 -1.69 8.12
C SER A 100 -4.39 -2.00 6.67
N CYS A 101 -4.15 -3.27 6.33
CA CYS A 101 -3.90 -3.68 4.96
C CYS A 101 -5.15 -3.46 4.09
N TYR A 102 -6.35 -3.66 4.63
CA TYR A 102 -7.58 -3.46 3.87
C TYR A 102 -7.84 -1.97 3.62
N LEU A 103 -7.56 -1.12 4.62
CA LEU A 103 -7.51 0.32 4.41
C LEU A 103 -6.47 0.68 3.33
N GLY A 104 -5.32 0.02 3.31
CA GLY A 104 -4.32 0.15 2.25
C GLY A 104 -4.86 -0.20 0.85
N LEU A 105 -5.65 -1.28 0.72
CA LEU A 105 -6.35 -1.63 -0.52
C LEU A 105 -7.31 -0.53 -0.96
N ALA A 106 -8.06 0.03 -0.03
CA ALA A 106 -8.99 1.10 -0.32
C ALA A 106 -8.29 2.38 -0.79
N VAL A 107 -7.19 2.76 -0.13
CA VAL A 107 -6.36 3.88 -0.58
C VAL A 107 -5.84 3.61 -2.00
N CYS A 108 -5.35 2.40 -2.27
CA CYS A 108 -4.94 2.01 -3.62
C CYS A 108 -6.09 2.07 -4.63
N ALA A 109 -7.31 1.66 -4.24
CA ALA A 109 -8.49 1.74 -5.07
C ALA A 109 -8.88 3.19 -5.42
N VAL A 110 -8.83 4.13 -4.45
CA VAL A 110 -9.04 5.56 -4.74
C VAL A 110 -7.93 6.07 -5.68
N LEU A 111 -6.66 5.76 -5.39
CA LEU A 111 -5.52 6.17 -6.22
C LEU A 111 -5.61 5.66 -7.66
N SER A 112 -6.09 4.43 -7.83
CA SER A 112 -6.34 3.82 -9.13
C SER A 112 -7.54 4.46 -9.86
N LEU A 113 -8.71 4.54 -9.22
CA LEU A 113 -9.93 4.97 -9.90
C LEU A 113 -9.94 6.48 -10.21
N VAL A 114 -9.42 7.31 -9.31
CA VAL A 114 -9.44 8.77 -9.44
C VAL A 114 -8.25 9.27 -10.27
N TRP A 115 -7.04 8.81 -9.95
CA TRP A 115 -5.80 9.31 -10.57
C TRP A 115 -5.16 8.35 -11.58
N ARG A 116 -5.74 7.16 -11.80
CA ARG A 116 -5.16 6.13 -12.69
C ARG A 116 -3.70 5.84 -12.38
N HIS A 117 -3.36 5.81 -11.09
CA HIS A 117 -1.98 5.66 -10.65
C HIS A 117 -1.47 4.23 -10.93
N PRO A 118 -0.48 4.04 -11.81
CA PRO A 118 -0.11 2.71 -12.33
C PRO A 118 0.48 1.77 -11.26
N LEU A 119 1.10 2.31 -10.21
CA LEU A 119 1.57 1.48 -9.09
C LEU A 119 0.48 1.15 -8.09
N ALA A 120 -0.66 1.86 -8.10
CA ALA A 120 -1.72 1.60 -7.11
C ALA A 120 -2.41 0.26 -7.39
N ASP A 121 -2.68 -0.04 -8.67
CA ASP A 121 -3.19 -1.36 -9.08
C ASP A 121 -2.22 -2.48 -8.68
N LEU A 122 -0.94 -2.29 -8.97
CA LEU A 122 0.08 -3.29 -8.64
C LEU A 122 0.24 -3.48 -7.13
N ALA A 123 0.20 -2.39 -6.37
CA ALA A 123 0.22 -2.46 -4.91
C ALA A 123 -1.00 -3.19 -4.35
N ALA A 124 -2.20 -2.94 -4.88
CA ALA A 124 -3.42 -3.63 -4.45
C ALA A 124 -3.33 -5.15 -4.65
N ILE A 125 -2.82 -5.59 -5.80
CA ILE A 125 -2.58 -7.01 -6.10
C ILE A 125 -1.67 -7.65 -5.05
N GLU A 126 -0.61 -6.95 -4.62
CA GLU A 126 0.38 -7.49 -3.69
C GLU A 126 -0.01 -7.37 -2.22
N ILE A 127 -0.80 -6.37 -1.84
CA ILE A 127 -1.32 -6.18 -0.49
C ILE A 127 -2.40 -7.24 -0.18
N GLY A 128 -3.26 -7.56 -1.15
CA GLY A 128 -4.41 -8.45 -0.97
C GLY A 128 -4.07 -9.78 -0.26
N PRO A 129 -3.15 -10.59 -0.80
CA PRO A 129 -2.75 -11.86 -0.18
C PRO A 129 -2.14 -11.70 1.21
N VAL A 130 -1.37 -10.64 1.45
CA VAL A 130 -0.72 -10.41 2.77
C VAL A 130 -1.76 -10.06 3.82
N GLY A 131 -2.71 -9.19 3.48
CA GLY A 131 -3.84 -8.85 4.36
C GLY A 131 -4.77 -10.04 4.61
N ALA A 132 -5.02 -10.87 3.58
CA ALA A 132 -5.78 -12.11 3.71
C ALA A 132 -5.14 -13.08 4.73
N CYS A 133 -3.81 -13.23 4.67
CA CYS A 133 -3.08 -14.04 5.66
C CYS A 133 -3.20 -13.47 7.08
N ALA A 134 -3.12 -12.16 7.26
CA ALA A 134 -3.31 -11.54 8.57
C ALA A 134 -4.74 -11.76 9.10
N ALA A 135 -5.76 -11.63 8.24
CA ALA A 135 -7.15 -11.91 8.61
C ALA A 135 -7.37 -13.38 8.98
N ALA A 136 -6.82 -14.32 8.20
CA ALA A 136 -6.88 -15.75 8.50
C ALA A 136 -6.19 -16.09 9.82
N LEU A 137 -4.97 -15.57 10.04
CA LEU A 137 -4.25 -15.77 11.30
C LEU A 137 -5.01 -15.18 12.49
N CYS A 138 -5.64 -14.02 12.33
CA CYS A 138 -6.50 -13.44 13.35
C CYS A 138 -7.69 -14.36 13.69
N LEU A 139 -8.38 -14.90 12.68
CA LEU A 139 -9.52 -15.82 12.90
C LEU A 139 -9.08 -17.12 13.57
N ILE A 140 -7.97 -17.72 13.13
CA ILE A 140 -7.44 -18.97 13.69
C ILE A 140 -7.02 -18.76 15.15
N THR A 141 -6.21 -17.73 15.42
CA THR A 141 -5.75 -17.42 16.77
C THR A 141 -6.88 -16.96 17.68
N GLY A 142 -7.88 -16.26 17.14
CA GLY A 142 -9.08 -15.87 17.88
C GLY A 142 -9.91 -17.08 18.29
N SER A 143 -10.05 -18.07 17.41
CA SER A 143 -10.73 -19.34 17.72
C SER A 143 -9.99 -20.15 18.79
N LEU A 144 -8.65 -20.22 18.70
CA LEU A 144 -7.79 -20.87 19.70
C LEU A 144 -7.84 -20.19 21.07
N TRP A 145 -7.98 -18.86 21.09
CA TRP A 145 -8.18 -18.11 22.33
C TRP A 145 -9.63 -18.23 22.83
N GLY A 146 -10.57 -18.44 21.90
CA GLY A 146 -12.00 -18.53 22.13
C GLY A 146 -12.40 -19.67 23.07
N GLU A 147 -11.92 -20.87 22.76
CA GLU A 147 -12.27 -22.09 23.47
C GLU A 147 -11.98 -22.04 24.98
N PRO A 148 -10.76 -21.71 25.44
CA PRO A 148 -10.46 -21.73 26.87
C PRO A 148 -11.13 -20.56 27.63
N MET A 149 -11.43 -19.45 26.95
CA MET A 149 -11.97 -18.25 27.59
C MET A 149 -13.50 -18.24 27.69
N TRP A 150 -14.19 -18.74 26.67
CA TRP A 150 -15.65 -18.67 26.58
C TRP A 150 -16.30 -20.03 26.27
N GLY A 151 -15.53 -21.13 26.28
CA GLY A 151 -16.04 -22.49 26.09
C GLY A 151 -16.46 -22.80 24.65
N THR A 152 -16.09 -21.97 23.67
CA THR A 152 -16.44 -22.18 22.26
C THR A 152 -15.39 -21.62 21.31
N TRP A 153 -15.17 -22.33 20.21
CA TRP A 153 -14.29 -21.95 19.11
C TRP A 153 -14.86 -20.82 18.24
N TRP A 154 -16.19 -20.67 18.23
CA TRP A 154 -16.89 -19.73 17.36
C TRP A 154 -18.24 -19.32 17.94
N VAL A 155 -18.58 -18.04 17.76
CA VAL A 155 -19.94 -17.52 17.87
C VAL A 155 -20.19 -16.53 16.74
N TRP A 156 -21.46 -16.42 16.33
CA TRP A 156 -21.88 -15.47 15.30
C TRP A 156 -22.12 -14.06 15.87
N ASP A 157 -21.13 -13.53 16.61
CA ASP A 157 -21.19 -12.17 17.11
C ASP A 157 -20.72 -11.15 16.06
N ALA A 158 -20.95 -9.86 16.33
CA ALA A 158 -20.63 -8.79 15.38
C ALA A 158 -19.13 -8.71 15.05
N ARG A 159 -18.23 -9.01 16.01
CA ARG A 159 -16.78 -8.87 15.82
C ARG A 159 -16.22 -10.03 15.01
N LEU A 160 -16.54 -11.28 15.38
CA LEU A 160 -16.10 -12.47 14.65
C LEU A 160 -16.67 -12.49 13.24
N THR A 161 -17.97 -12.18 13.11
CA THR A 161 -18.63 -12.17 11.80
C THR A 161 -18.05 -11.10 10.88
N SER A 162 -17.82 -9.88 11.36
CA SER A 162 -17.19 -8.83 10.54
C SER A 162 -15.74 -9.16 10.19
N MET A 163 -14.94 -9.73 11.10
CA MET A 163 -13.59 -10.21 10.76
C MET A 163 -13.61 -11.33 9.70
N LEU A 164 -14.62 -12.22 9.71
CA LEU A 164 -14.80 -13.23 8.67
C LEU A 164 -15.24 -12.61 7.34
N VAL A 165 -16.14 -11.62 7.38
CA VAL A 165 -16.53 -10.83 6.19
C VAL A 165 -15.31 -10.15 5.60
N LEU A 166 -14.45 -9.51 6.40
CA LEU A 166 -13.18 -8.93 5.94
C LEU A 166 -12.29 -9.96 5.25
N PHE A 167 -12.18 -11.17 5.80
CA PHE A 167 -11.44 -12.26 5.16
C PHE A 167 -12.03 -12.62 3.80
N PHE A 168 -13.36 -12.76 3.68
CA PHE A 168 -13.99 -13.02 2.39
C PHE A 168 -13.88 -11.84 1.41
N LEU A 169 -13.90 -10.60 1.89
CA LEU A 169 -13.65 -9.43 1.07
C LEU A 169 -12.24 -9.46 0.46
N TYR A 170 -11.23 -9.90 1.22
CA TYR A 170 -9.90 -10.14 0.67
C TYR A 170 -9.89 -11.22 -0.41
N LEU A 171 -10.53 -12.37 -0.17
CA LEU A 171 -10.62 -13.44 -1.17
C LEU A 171 -11.35 -12.97 -2.43
N GLY A 172 -12.44 -12.23 -2.25
CA GLY A 172 -13.21 -11.61 -3.34
C GLY A 172 -12.36 -10.63 -4.14
N HIS A 173 -11.56 -9.79 -3.48
CA HIS A 173 -10.64 -8.87 -4.15
C HIS A 173 -9.59 -9.63 -4.99
N ILE A 174 -8.96 -10.66 -4.42
CA ILE A 174 -7.97 -11.50 -5.11
C ILE A 174 -8.60 -12.23 -6.31
N ALA A 175 -9.81 -12.76 -6.14
CA ALA A 175 -10.55 -13.46 -7.18
C ALA A 175 -10.95 -12.51 -8.32
N LEU A 176 -11.52 -11.34 -8.00
CA LEU A 176 -11.98 -10.36 -8.99
C LEU A 176 -10.85 -9.84 -9.89
N ILE A 177 -9.65 -9.65 -9.33
CA ILE A 177 -8.46 -9.27 -10.10
C ILE A 177 -8.20 -10.25 -11.26
N ARG A 178 -8.52 -11.54 -11.07
CA ARG A 178 -8.23 -12.63 -12.01
C ARG A 178 -9.46 -13.16 -12.73
N ALA A 179 -10.65 -12.61 -12.46
CA ALA A 179 -11.91 -13.14 -12.96
C ALA A 179 -12.25 -12.72 -14.40
N PHE A 180 -11.53 -11.76 -14.98
CA PHE A 180 -11.81 -11.18 -16.28
C PHE A 180 -10.65 -11.38 -17.25
N ASP A 181 -10.96 -11.65 -18.51
CA ASP A 181 -9.95 -11.75 -19.60
C ASP A 181 -9.21 -10.43 -19.80
N GLU A 182 -9.94 -9.31 -19.69
CA GLU A 182 -9.36 -7.97 -19.75
C GLU A 182 -8.89 -7.53 -18.35
N PRO A 183 -7.57 -7.41 -18.10
CA PRO A 183 -7.05 -7.17 -16.74
C PRO A 183 -7.56 -5.88 -16.11
N ALA A 184 -7.76 -4.83 -16.92
CA ALA A 184 -8.26 -3.54 -16.46
C ALA A 184 -9.68 -3.62 -15.86
N ARG A 185 -10.53 -4.51 -16.41
CA ARG A 185 -11.89 -4.73 -15.87
C ARG A 185 -11.83 -5.41 -14.51
N GLY A 186 -10.96 -6.40 -14.35
CA GLY A 186 -10.73 -7.07 -13.06
C GLY A 186 -10.21 -6.12 -11.99
N GLN A 187 -9.22 -5.28 -12.32
CA GLN A 187 -8.71 -4.26 -11.40
C GLN A 187 -9.80 -3.28 -10.96
N ARG A 188 -10.61 -2.80 -11.91
CA ARG A 188 -11.70 -1.87 -11.60
C ARG A 188 -12.76 -2.50 -10.69
N ALA A 189 -13.16 -3.75 -10.97
CA ALA A 189 -14.12 -4.48 -10.14
C ALA A 189 -13.57 -4.70 -8.71
N ALA A 190 -12.31 -5.12 -8.60
CA ALA A 190 -11.65 -5.35 -7.32
C ALA A 190 -11.46 -4.05 -6.51
N ALA A 191 -11.20 -2.93 -7.19
CA ALA A 191 -11.13 -1.60 -6.57
C ALA A 191 -12.48 -1.14 -6.03
N ILE A 192 -13.57 -1.37 -6.77
CA ILE A 192 -14.94 -1.06 -6.31
C ILE A 192 -15.28 -1.91 -5.07
N LEU A 193 -14.97 -3.21 -5.08
CA LEU A 193 -15.16 -4.08 -3.92
C LEU A 193 -14.35 -3.58 -2.71
N ALA A 194 -13.09 -3.20 -2.91
CA ALA A 194 -12.24 -2.69 -1.84
C ALA A 194 -12.85 -1.44 -1.19
N LEU A 195 -13.35 -0.48 -1.99
CA LEU A 195 -14.01 0.72 -1.48
C LEU A 195 -15.31 0.42 -0.73
N ALA A 196 -16.14 -0.47 -1.26
CA ALA A 196 -17.37 -0.89 -0.57
C ALA A 196 -17.07 -1.58 0.76
N GLY A 197 -16.05 -2.45 0.77
CA GLY A 197 -15.65 -3.20 1.97
C GLY A 197 -15.00 -2.36 3.07
N VAL A 198 -14.55 -1.12 2.81
CA VAL A 198 -14.03 -0.24 3.87
C VAL A 198 -15.06 0.01 4.97
N ILE A 199 -16.35 -0.03 4.61
CA ILE A 199 -17.45 0.14 5.55
C ILE A 199 -17.43 -0.94 6.66
N ASP A 200 -16.82 -2.09 6.40
CA ASP A 200 -16.66 -3.16 7.39
C ASP A 200 -15.65 -2.81 8.50
N LEU A 201 -14.64 -1.96 8.21
CA LEU A 201 -13.63 -1.57 9.20
C LEU A 201 -14.19 -0.86 10.44
N PRO A 202 -15.08 0.15 10.33
CA PRO A 202 -15.73 0.72 11.51
C PRO A 202 -16.65 -0.30 12.20
N ILE A 203 -17.29 -1.23 11.48
CA ILE A 203 -18.10 -2.30 12.08
C ILE A 203 -17.21 -3.17 12.97
N ILE A 204 -16.04 -3.60 12.49
CA ILE A 204 -15.06 -4.36 13.28
C ILE A 204 -14.63 -3.55 14.51
N LYS A 205 -14.21 -2.29 14.32
CA LYS A 205 -13.68 -1.46 15.41
C LYS A 205 -14.71 -1.23 16.51
N PHE A 206 -15.92 -0.82 16.12
CA PHE A 206 -16.96 -0.43 17.06
C PHE A 206 -17.90 -1.58 17.46
N SER A 207 -17.69 -2.79 16.94
CA SER A 207 -18.51 -3.99 17.25
C SER A 207 -18.77 -4.21 18.74
N VAL A 208 -17.75 -4.04 19.60
CA VAL A 208 -17.86 -4.20 21.07
C VAL A 208 -18.61 -3.07 21.78
N GLN A 209 -18.80 -1.94 21.10
CA GLN A 209 -19.54 -0.78 21.63
C GLN A 209 -21.00 -0.80 21.14
N TRP A 210 -21.22 -1.26 19.90
CA TRP A 210 -22.53 -1.28 19.26
C TRP A 210 -23.36 -2.51 19.62
N TRP A 211 -22.73 -3.65 19.93
CA TRP A 211 -23.42 -4.90 20.27
C TRP A 211 -22.86 -5.57 21.51
N ASN A 212 -23.69 -6.44 22.11
CA ASN A 212 -23.23 -7.41 23.09
C ASN A 212 -22.43 -8.50 22.38
N THR A 213 -21.15 -8.63 22.72
CA THR A 213 -20.24 -9.61 22.14
C THR A 213 -19.55 -10.38 23.26
N LEU A 214 -19.01 -11.57 22.96
CA LEU A 214 -18.15 -12.27 23.93
C LEU A 214 -16.82 -11.52 24.17
N HIS A 215 -16.47 -10.62 23.25
CA HIS A 215 -15.22 -9.89 23.30
C HIS A 215 -15.27 -8.82 24.40
N GLN A 216 -14.24 -8.84 25.23
CA GLN A 216 -13.98 -7.77 26.17
C GLN A 216 -13.78 -6.42 25.45
N PRO A 217 -14.18 -5.29 26.08
CA PRO A 217 -13.89 -3.97 25.57
C PRO A 217 -12.39 -3.75 25.36
N ASP A 218 -12.04 -2.84 24.44
CA ASP A 218 -10.65 -2.57 24.09
C ASP A 218 -9.83 -2.11 25.31
N SER A 219 -8.73 -2.80 25.62
CA SER A 219 -7.84 -2.42 26.73
C SER A 219 -6.94 -1.22 26.42
N ILE A 220 -6.91 -0.81 25.16
CA ILE A 220 -6.19 0.35 24.65
C ILE A 220 -7.20 1.26 23.96
N THR A 221 -7.37 2.47 24.49
CA THR A 221 -8.28 3.49 23.93
C THR A 221 -7.49 4.74 23.57
N LEU A 222 -8.03 5.57 22.68
CA LEU A 222 -7.37 6.83 22.29
C LEU A 222 -7.41 7.90 23.40
N THR A 223 -8.39 7.82 24.29
CA THR A 223 -8.75 8.91 25.22
C THR A 223 -8.57 8.55 26.69
N GLY A 224 -8.28 7.29 27.02
CA GLY A 224 -8.13 6.81 28.38
C GLY A 224 -6.79 6.12 28.63
N ALA A 225 -6.42 5.99 29.90
CA ALA A 225 -5.27 5.19 30.30
C ALA A 225 -5.50 3.71 29.90
N PRO A 226 -4.46 2.97 29.48
CA PRO A 226 -4.58 1.54 29.23
C PRO A 226 -5.08 0.81 30.48
N THR A 227 -6.07 -0.05 30.31
CA THR A 227 -6.61 -0.86 31.42
C THR A 227 -5.76 -2.11 31.69
N MET A 228 -4.83 -2.43 30.77
CA MET A 228 -3.90 -3.55 30.88
C MET A 228 -2.58 -3.13 31.56
N SER A 229 -1.98 -4.05 32.31
CA SER A 229 -0.69 -3.82 32.96
C SER A 229 0.42 -3.46 31.96
N MET A 230 1.34 -2.58 32.36
CA MET A 230 2.46 -2.17 31.50
C MET A 230 3.38 -3.35 31.13
N MET A 231 3.48 -4.35 32.03
CA MET A 231 4.23 -5.58 31.81
C MET A 231 3.68 -6.43 30.66
N MET A 232 2.39 -6.29 30.35
CA MET A 232 1.74 -6.95 29.21
C MET A 232 1.61 -6.01 28.00
N LEU A 233 1.49 -4.69 28.22
CA LEU A 233 1.34 -3.71 27.14
C LEU A 233 2.61 -3.56 26.29
N TRP A 234 3.78 -3.43 26.92
CA TRP A 234 5.04 -3.27 26.19
C TRP A 234 5.32 -4.41 25.20
N PRO A 235 5.26 -5.70 25.58
CA PRO A 235 5.46 -6.78 24.62
C PRO A 235 4.41 -6.76 23.49
N LEU A 236 3.16 -6.38 23.77
CA LEU A 236 2.13 -6.23 22.73
C LEU A 236 2.48 -5.15 21.71
N LEU A 237 2.93 -3.97 22.17
CA LEU A 237 3.35 -2.88 21.28
C LEU A 237 4.60 -3.26 20.47
N ILE A 238 5.56 -3.92 21.10
CA ILE A 238 6.78 -4.40 20.43
C ILE A 238 6.45 -5.44 19.37
N CYS A 239 5.58 -6.42 19.67
CA CYS A 239 5.06 -7.37 18.68
C CYS A 239 4.35 -6.64 17.55
N THR A 240 3.49 -5.66 17.85
CA THR A 240 2.76 -4.88 16.85
C THR A 240 3.73 -4.19 15.88
N ILE A 241 4.77 -3.54 16.40
CA ILE A 241 5.80 -2.89 15.58
C ILE A 241 6.51 -3.94 14.73
N GLY A 242 6.96 -5.05 15.34
CA GLY A 242 7.65 -6.12 14.64
C GLY A 242 6.84 -6.72 13.49
N PHE A 243 5.58 -7.08 13.74
CA PHE A 243 4.68 -7.60 12.70
C PHE A 243 4.38 -6.56 11.63
N THR A 244 4.21 -5.28 11.99
CA THR A 244 3.98 -4.19 11.02
C THR A 244 5.17 -4.01 10.10
N LEU A 245 6.39 -3.98 10.65
CA LEU A 245 7.62 -3.92 9.88
C LEU A 245 7.77 -5.15 8.97
N GLY A 246 7.44 -6.34 9.47
CA GLY A 246 7.49 -7.59 8.71
C GLY A 246 6.51 -7.60 7.54
N VAL A 247 5.26 -7.22 7.77
CA VAL A 247 4.23 -7.08 6.73
C VAL A 247 4.65 -6.03 5.70
N ALA A 248 5.15 -4.88 6.14
CA ALA A 248 5.68 -3.86 5.23
C ALA A 248 6.85 -4.40 4.39
N ALA A 249 7.81 -5.10 5.00
CA ALA A 249 8.93 -5.71 4.28
C ALA A 249 8.47 -6.71 3.22
N VAL A 250 7.48 -7.57 3.56
CA VAL A 250 6.89 -8.52 2.62
C VAL A 250 6.21 -7.79 1.46
N ILE A 251 5.36 -6.80 1.73
CA ILE A 251 4.67 -6.02 0.68
C ILE A 251 5.68 -5.30 -0.23
N PHE A 252 6.70 -4.65 0.34
CA PHE A 252 7.73 -3.97 -0.44
C PHE A 252 8.53 -4.94 -1.32
N THR A 253 8.86 -6.12 -0.80
CA THR A 253 9.57 -7.16 -1.54
C THR A 253 8.72 -7.69 -2.68
N ARG A 254 7.45 -8.01 -2.42
CA ARG A 254 6.48 -8.49 -3.42
C ARG A 254 6.27 -7.46 -4.53
N LEU A 255 6.04 -6.20 -4.16
CA LEU A 255 5.85 -5.12 -5.13
C LEU A 255 7.12 -4.87 -5.96
N SER A 256 8.30 -4.92 -5.35
CA SER A 256 9.57 -4.82 -6.07
C SER A 256 9.74 -5.96 -7.07
N ALA A 257 9.45 -7.20 -6.66
CA ALA A 257 9.49 -8.38 -7.52
C ALA A 257 8.53 -8.25 -8.70
N ALA A 258 7.29 -7.81 -8.46
CA ALA A 258 6.30 -7.62 -9.52
C ALA A 258 6.70 -6.53 -10.53
N ILE A 259 7.33 -5.44 -10.08
CA ILE A 259 7.89 -4.42 -10.97
C ILE A 259 9.04 -5.00 -11.82
N HIS A 260 9.93 -5.78 -11.21
CA HIS A 260 11.03 -6.43 -11.93
C HIS A 260 10.51 -7.43 -12.98
N GLU A 261 9.50 -8.22 -12.64
CA GLU A 261 8.86 -9.17 -13.55
C GLU A 261 8.20 -8.45 -14.74
N SER A 262 7.47 -7.36 -14.48
CA SER A 262 6.85 -6.54 -15.52
C SER A 262 7.89 -5.99 -16.51
N ARG A 263 9.02 -5.48 -16.00
CA ARG A 263 10.13 -5.00 -16.82
C ARG A 263 10.79 -6.11 -17.63
N ALA A 264 11.02 -7.27 -17.03
CA ALA A 264 11.59 -8.43 -17.72
C ALA A 264 10.70 -8.88 -18.89
N ARG A 265 9.38 -8.97 -18.68
CA ARG A 265 8.41 -9.27 -19.75
C ARG A 265 8.46 -8.27 -20.89
N GLN A 266 8.52 -6.98 -20.59
CA GLN A 266 8.63 -5.93 -21.62
C GLN A 266 9.93 -6.05 -22.43
N MET A 267 11.06 -6.34 -21.78
CA MET A 267 12.33 -6.54 -22.47
C MET A 267 12.33 -7.79 -23.36
N MET A 268 11.75 -8.90 -22.90
CA MET A 268 11.62 -10.12 -23.71
C MET A 268 10.68 -9.94 -24.91
N ALA A 269 9.61 -9.15 -24.76
CA ALA A 269 8.71 -8.85 -25.86
C ALA A 269 9.41 -8.02 -26.95
N ARG A 270 10.20 -7.01 -26.55
CA ARG A 270 11.00 -6.19 -27.49
C ARG A 270 12.04 -7.01 -28.22
N SER A 271 12.80 -7.84 -27.51
CA SER A 271 13.84 -8.66 -28.15
C SER A 271 13.27 -9.70 -29.13
N ARG A 272 12.05 -10.17 -28.91
CA ARG A 272 11.34 -11.04 -29.88
C ARG A 272 10.94 -10.29 -31.15
N LEU A 273 10.52 -9.03 -31.03
CA LEU A 273 10.20 -8.18 -32.18
C LEU A 273 11.46 -7.89 -32.99
N ASP A 274 12.54 -7.45 -32.33
CA ASP A 274 13.82 -7.17 -33.00
C ASP A 274 14.37 -8.40 -33.74
N ARG A 275 14.27 -9.59 -33.14
CA ARG A 275 14.65 -10.86 -33.80
C ARG A 275 13.78 -11.15 -35.02
N ARG A 276 12.48 -10.93 -34.93
CA ARG A 276 11.57 -11.17 -36.06
C ARG A 276 11.89 -10.23 -37.22
N ASP A 277 12.14 -8.96 -36.92
CA ASP A 277 12.45 -7.95 -37.92
C ASP A 277 13.81 -8.26 -38.59
N SER A 278 14.79 -8.77 -37.84
CA SER A 278 16.08 -9.22 -38.39
C SER A 278 16.02 -10.49 -39.24
N GLN A 279 14.95 -11.29 -39.13
CA GLN A 279 14.74 -12.49 -39.96
C GLN A 279 13.95 -12.20 -41.24
N VAL A 280 13.27 -11.05 -41.30
CA VAL A 280 12.44 -10.63 -42.44
C VAL A 280 13.19 -9.65 -43.36
N ALA A 281 14.26 -9.02 -42.86
CA ALA A 281 15.19 -8.18 -43.62
C ALA A 281 16.29 -9.01 -44.31
#